data_AF-A0A9D5CA06-F1
#
_entry.id   AF-A0A9D5CA06-F1
#
_cell.length_a   1.000
_cell.length_b   1.000
_cell.length_c   1.000
_cell.angle_alpha   90.00
_cell.angle_beta   90.00
_cell.angle_gamma   90.00
#
_symmetry.space_group_name_H-M   'P 1'
#
loop_
_entity.id
_entity.type
_entity.pdbx_description
1 polymer ?
#
loop_
_entity_poly.entity_id
_entity_poly.type
_entity_poly.pdbx_seq_one_letter_code
_entity_poly.pdbx_strand_id
1 'polypeptide(L)'
;MVKPCKPTPCNTLPFSPLDKFPPFKLCMVDSLLVFKHGQQPAKIIRQALSKALVPYFPVAGEFTVSDQGEISVSCTGKGVWFIEASASCTLNDLNFSDEDNMIYNKQEFLPHPPLSVDPTDMFIMFQVTEFKCGGFIVGLRFSHVMFDGVGVAQFMKAIGEIARGYKEPIIHPLWFRDQIIGKPNITLNFPLPSKPTTPLETYTIDFSLDNIKKLKNKFSEQTGSSKCSTFEVLVAKLWRSRLRAIKADTDVLVQLAYFVDLRKYFMHSTVLPQDGGYYGNCIYMKEVEAPCGKIVNGSFSEVVELIQDAKRGLSNEFHAWVNGEWKTKDMLMSYEKLAVNDWTKLGFEDVDYGWGEPQSVISVGEKEGFYYFVNSVLQKEGFYYGNCVYMKVVEAPSWKIVNGSFSEVVELIQDAKRGLSAELSEWVAGECRTKEMFMNYEMLMVNDWTKLGFSDVDFGWGAPLGEITVKNAPVFPICLLTTSPKLGRGGGVCLRTGCVKEEHLEEFLNQMNNFDSDDAC
;
A
#
# COMPACT_ATOMS: atom_id res chain seq x y z
N MET A 1 -1.89 -29.64 10.05
CA MET A 1 -1.05 -29.02 11.11
C MET A 1 0.42 -29.13 10.76
N VAL A 2 1.16 -28.03 10.88
CA VAL A 2 2.62 -27.94 10.74
C VAL A 2 3.19 -27.60 12.12
N LYS A 3 4.01 -28.50 12.68
CA LYS A 3 4.62 -28.34 14.00
C LYS A 3 6.02 -27.71 13.89
N PRO A 4 6.56 -27.13 14.97
CA PRO A 4 7.98 -26.79 15.06
C PRO A 4 8.85 -28.01 14.71
N CYS A 5 9.94 -27.81 13.96
CA CYS A 5 10.83 -28.90 13.53
C CYS A 5 11.81 -29.38 14.62
N LYS A 6 11.82 -28.70 15.77
CA LYS A 6 12.62 -29.00 16.98
C LYS A 6 11.72 -28.84 18.21
N PRO A 7 12.04 -29.47 19.35
CA PRO A 7 11.37 -29.15 20.62
C PRO A 7 11.46 -27.67 20.94
N THR A 8 10.37 -27.10 21.46
CA THR A 8 10.24 -25.69 21.85
C THR A 8 9.92 -25.57 23.35
N PRO A 9 10.10 -24.39 23.97
CA PRO A 9 9.65 -24.13 25.34
C PRO A 9 8.15 -24.45 25.51
N CYS A 10 7.82 -25.09 26.63
CA CYS A 10 6.45 -25.45 27.01
C CYS A 10 6.05 -24.63 28.25
N ASN A 11 5.74 -23.36 28.04
CA ASN A 11 5.36 -22.40 29.08
C ASN A 11 4.10 -21.60 28.68
N THR A 12 3.45 -21.01 29.67
CA THR A 12 2.36 -20.06 29.44
C THR A 12 2.93 -18.65 29.32
N LEU A 13 2.48 -17.89 28.33
CA LEU A 13 2.96 -16.54 28.04
C LEU A 13 1.80 -15.52 28.04
N PRO A 14 1.90 -14.40 28.76
CA PRO A 14 0.82 -13.42 28.86
C PRO A 14 0.71 -12.55 27.61
N PHE A 15 -0.52 -12.23 27.23
CA PHE A 15 -0.82 -11.17 26.26
C PHE A 15 -0.68 -9.78 26.89
N SER A 16 -0.25 -8.79 26.10
CA SER A 16 -0.15 -7.40 26.52
C SER A 16 -1.53 -6.75 26.64
N PRO A 17 -1.63 -5.56 27.27
CA PRO A 17 -2.87 -4.77 27.27
C PRO A 17 -3.35 -4.40 25.87
N LEU A 18 -2.45 -4.23 24.90
CA LEU A 18 -2.78 -3.90 23.51
C LEU A 18 -3.35 -5.11 22.75
N ASP A 19 -2.81 -6.31 22.98
CA ASP A 19 -3.35 -7.55 22.40
C ASP A 19 -4.76 -7.88 22.94
N LYS A 20 -5.04 -7.51 24.20
CA LYS A 20 -6.30 -7.80 24.90
C LYS A 20 -7.47 -6.87 24.52
N PHE A 21 -7.27 -5.93 23.60
CA PHE A 21 -8.32 -5.00 23.16
C PHE A 21 -9.56 -5.77 22.65
N PRO A 22 -10.77 -5.55 23.21
CA PRO A 22 -11.89 -6.47 23.00
C PRO A 22 -12.28 -6.75 21.53
N PRO A 23 -12.27 -5.77 20.60
CA PRO A 23 -12.51 -6.03 19.18
C PRO A 23 -11.55 -7.05 18.55
N PHE A 24 -10.30 -7.14 19.00
CA PHE A 24 -9.32 -8.08 18.45
C PHE A 24 -9.62 -9.54 18.82
N LYS A 25 -10.34 -9.79 19.93
CA LYS A 25 -10.69 -11.15 20.37
C LYS A 25 -11.62 -11.89 19.41
N LEU A 26 -12.39 -11.17 18.60
CA LEU A 26 -13.29 -11.72 17.59
C LEU A 26 -12.84 -11.37 16.15
N CYS A 27 -11.73 -10.65 16.00
CA CYS A 27 -11.23 -10.22 14.70
C CYS A 27 -10.17 -11.19 14.17
N MET A 28 -10.59 -12.03 13.22
CA MET A 28 -9.68 -12.69 12.30
C MET A 28 -9.41 -11.73 11.12
N VAL A 29 -8.16 -11.63 10.71
CA VAL A 29 -7.73 -10.83 9.56
C VAL A 29 -7.33 -11.76 8.44
N ASP A 30 -7.91 -11.54 7.27
CA ASP A 30 -7.70 -12.35 6.08
C ASP A 30 -6.92 -11.61 5.00
N SER A 31 -5.96 -12.28 4.38
CA SER A 31 -5.19 -11.71 3.26
C SER A 31 -4.73 -12.78 2.27
N LEU A 32 -4.55 -12.37 1.02
CA LEU A 32 -4.00 -13.18 -0.06
C LEU A 32 -2.72 -12.51 -0.58
N LEU A 33 -1.64 -13.28 -0.71
CA LEU A 33 -0.43 -12.88 -1.41
C LEU A 33 -0.35 -13.71 -2.70
N VAL A 34 -0.42 -13.04 -3.85
CA VAL A 34 -0.42 -13.68 -5.19
C VAL A 34 1.01 -13.67 -5.73
N PHE A 35 1.54 -14.82 -6.14
CA PHE A 35 2.90 -14.98 -6.67
C PHE A 35 2.88 -15.52 -8.11
N LYS A 36 3.64 -14.90 -9.01
CA LYS A 36 3.65 -15.24 -10.43
C LYS A 36 4.08 -16.66 -10.75
N HIS A 37 5.04 -17.18 -10.00
CA HIS A 37 5.64 -18.49 -10.23
C HIS A 37 6.21 -19.05 -8.93
N GLY A 38 6.20 -20.37 -8.78
CA GLY A 38 6.90 -21.09 -7.72
C GLY A 38 6.99 -22.58 -8.03
N GLN A 39 8.07 -23.23 -7.58
CA GLN A 39 8.29 -24.66 -7.81
C GLN A 39 8.02 -25.45 -6.52
N GLN A 40 6.89 -26.16 -6.45
CA GLN A 40 6.41 -26.81 -5.22
C GLN A 40 6.28 -25.83 -4.01
N PRO A 41 5.69 -24.63 -4.19
CA PRO A 41 5.59 -23.62 -3.14
C PRO A 41 4.93 -24.15 -1.86
N ALA A 42 3.88 -24.98 -1.96
CA ALA A 42 3.23 -25.55 -0.78
C ALA A 42 4.22 -26.33 0.11
N LYS A 43 5.05 -27.18 -0.50
CA LYS A 43 6.09 -27.98 0.17
C LYS A 43 7.19 -27.12 0.78
N ILE A 44 7.70 -26.13 0.04
CA ILE A 44 8.81 -25.27 0.49
C ILE A 44 8.36 -24.36 1.63
N ILE A 45 7.20 -23.69 1.49
CA ILE A 45 6.63 -22.83 2.53
C ILE A 45 6.30 -23.67 3.77
N ARG A 46 5.75 -24.87 3.63
CA ARG A 46 5.50 -25.79 4.75
C ARG A 46 6.77 -26.19 5.52
N GLN A 47 7.86 -26.48 4.82
CA GLN A 47 9.15 -26.81 5.44
C GLN A 47 9.78 -25.59 6.13
N ALA A 48 9.67 -24.41 5.53
CA ALA A 48 10.15 -23.17 6.11
C ALA A 48 9.33 -22.75 7.34
N LEU A 49 7.99 -22.87 7.29
CA LEU A 49 7.09 -22.64 8.42
C LEU A 49 7.45 -23.53 9.61
N SER A 50 7.67 -24.83 9.38
CA SER A 50 8.07 -25.76 10.45
C SER A 50 9.37 -25.33 11.16
N LYS A 51 10.32 -24.73 10.43
CA LYS A 51 11.55 -24.17 11.00
C LYS A 51 11.31 -22.80 11.67
N ALA A 52 10.53 -21.91 11.06
CA ALA A 52 10.19 -20.58 11.59
C ALA A 52 9.44 -20.67 12.93
N LEU A 53 8.59 -21.69 13.10
CA LEU A 53 7.90 -22.00 14.36
C LEU A 53 8.83 -22.44 15.51
N VAL A 54 10.14 -22.59 15.31
CA VAL A 54 11.08 -22.82 16.41
C VAL A 54 11.39 -21.51 17.15
N PRO A 55 11.90 -20.43 16.51
CA PRO A 55 12.02 -19.13 17.18
C PRO A 55 10.65 -18.46 17.42
N TYR A 56 9.65 -18.66 16.55
CA TYR A 56 8.27 -18.20 16.76
C TYR A 56 7.40 -19.23 17.51
N PHE A 57 7.94 -19.94 18.50
CA PHE A 57 7.25 -21.04 19.18
C PHE A 57 5.85 -20.72 19.78
N PRO A 58 5.52 -19.50 20.27
CA PRO A 58 4.19 -19.21 20.80
C PRO A 58 3.10 -19.30 19.73
N VAL A 59 3.45 -19.10 18.46
CA VAL A 59 2.55 -19.18 17.30
C VAL A 59 2.07 -20.62 17.04
N ALA A 60 2.82 -21.62 17.52
CA ALA A 60 2.43 -23.04 17.50
C ALA A 60 1.67 -23.49 18.76
N GLY A 61 1.35 -22.57 19.66
CA GLY A 61 0.58 -22.82 20.88
C GLY A 61 -0.94 -22.73 20.69
N GLU A 62 -1.64 -22.54 21.80
CA GLU A 62 -3.11 -22.43 21.87
C GLU A 62 -3.51 -21.30 22.83
N PHE A 63 -4.70 -20.72 22.65
CA PHE A 63 -5.30 -19.86 23.67
C PHE A 63 -5.53 -20.65 24.97
N THR A 64 -5.25 -20.03 26.11
CA THR A 64 -5.67 -20.53 27.42
C THR A 64 -6.15 -19.38 28.29
N VAL A 65 -7.16 -19.66 29.13
CA VAL A 65 -7.80 -18.69 30.02
C VAL A 65 -7.48 -19.07 31.45
N SER A 66 -7.04 -18.10 32.26
CA SER A 66 -6.85 -18.31 33.71
C SER A 66 -8.17 -18.31 34.48
N ASP A 67 -8.16 -18.76 35.74
CA ASP A 67 -9.32 -18.71 36.64
C ASP A 67 -9.89 -17.27 36.82
N GLN A 68 -9.09 -16.25 36.51
CA GLN A 68 -9.44 -14.83 36.57
C GLN A 68 -10.02 -14.29 35.24
N GLY A 69 -10.20 -15.13 34.23
CA GLY A 69 -10.69 -14.76 32.91
C GLY A 69 -9.65 -14.11 31.99
N GLU A 70 -8.36 -14.10 32.37
CA GLU A 70 -7.31 -13.54 31.52
C GLU A 70 -6.86 -14.53 30.44
N ILE A 71 -6.87 -14.06 29.19
CA ILE A 71 -6.32 -14.80 28.04
C ILE A 71 -4.80 -14.75 28.01
N SER A 72 -4.20 -15.87 27.62
CA SER A 72 -2.75 -16.07 27.47
C SER A 72 -2.46 -17.16 26.42
N VAL A 73 -1.19 -17.37 26.07
CA VAL A 73 -0.76 -18.43 25.16
C VAL A 73 -0.21 -19.60 25.96
N SER A 74 -0.77 -20.79 25.77
CA SER A 74 -0.14 -22.05 26.17
C SER A 74 0.76 -22.54 25.04
N CYS A 75 2.08 -22.58 25.25
CA CYS A 75 3.04 -22.98 24.21
C CYS A 75 3.12 -24.50 24.04
N THR A 76 2.04 -25.12 23.53
CA THR A 76 1.91 -26.58 23.42
C THR A 76 2.67 -27.21 22.24
N GLY A 77 3.10 -26.40 21.25
CA GLY A 77 3.72 -26.90 20.02
C GLY A 77 2.77 -27.74 19.15
N LYS A 78 1.45 -27.61 19.35
CA LYS A 78 0.39 -28.24 18.54
C LYS A 78 0.55 -27.92 17.03
N GLY A 79 1.07 -26.74 16.73
CA GLY A 79 1.42 -26.29 15.38
C GLY A 79 0.35 -25.41 14.74
N VAL A 80 0.59 -25.05 13.48
CA VAL A 80 -0.24 -24.14 12.69
C VAL A 80 -1.07 -24.89 11.65
N TRP A 81 -2.27 -24.42 11.32
CA TRP A 81 -3.06 -25.00 10.24
C TRP A 81 -2.46 -24.64 8.88
N PHE A 82 -2.36 -25.62 7.98
CA PHE A 82 -1.75 -25.47 6.66
C PHE A 82 -2.49 -26.36 5.66
N ILE A 83 -3.04 -25.76 4.61
CA ILE A 83 -3.76 -26.41 3.53
C ILE A 83 -2.91 -26.36 2.26
N GLU A 84 -2.74 -27.50 1.60
CA GLU A 84 -2.13 -27.61 0.28
C GLU A 84 -3.27 -27.79 -0.73
N ALA A 85 -3.37 -26.89 -1.70
CA ALA A 85 -4.48 -26.84 -2.66
C ALA A 85 -3.96 -26.63 -4.09
N SER A 86 -4.78 -26.98 -5.08
CA SER A 86 -4.46 -26.79 -6.50
C SER A 86 -5.69 -26.32 -7.28
N ALA A 87 -5.54 -25.27 -8.08
CA ALA A 87 -6.56 -24.76 -8.98
C ALA A 87 -6.37 -25.31 -10.40
N SER A 88 -7.48 -25.65 -11.07
CA SER A 88 -7.47 -26.17 -12.44
C SER A 88 -7.41 -25.07 -13.52
N CYS A 89 -7.33 -23.81 -13.11
CA CYS A 89 -7.16 -22.62 -13.94
C CYS A 89 -5.74 -22.02 -13.80
N THR A 90 -5.50 -20.89 -14.45
CA THR A 90 -4.31 -20.03 -14.33
C THR A 90 -4.64 -18.78 -13.51
N LEU A 91 -3.62 -18.07 -13.02
CA LEU A 91 -3.84 -16.78 -12.32
C LEU A 91 -4.47 -15.71 -13.23
N ASN A 92 -4.24 -15.77 -14.54
CA ASN A 92 -4.83 -14.84 -15.50
C ASN A 92 -6.34 -15.03 -15.62
N ASP A 93 -6.82 -16.27 -15.47
CA ASP A 93 -8.27 -16.60 -15.49
C ASP A 93 -9.01 -16.05 -14.25
N LEU A 94 -8.29 -15.58 -13.22
CA LEU A 94 -8.88 -14.98 -12.03
C LEU A 94 -9.18 -13.48 -12.18
N ASN A 95 -8.58 -12.80 -13.17
CA ASN A 95 -8.72 -11.36 -13.42
C ASN A 95 -8.36 -10.45 -12.21
N PHE A 96 -7.26 -10.74 -11.50
CA PHE A 96 -6.82 -9.96 -10.33
C PHE A 96 -6.58 -8.46 -10.56
N SER A 97 -6.45 -8.03 -11.81
CA SER A 97 -6.34 -6.62 -12.20
C SER A 97 -7.64 -5.82 -12.06
N ASP A 98 -8.78 -6.50 -11.92
CA ASP A 98 -10.11 -5.91 -11.89
C ASP A 98 -10.94 -6.73 -10.89
N GLU A 99 -10.82 -6.38 -9.60
CA GLU A 99 -11.44 -7.12 -8.49
C GLU A 99 -12.98 -7.07 -8.54
N ASP A 100 -13.56 -6.06 -9.21
CA ASP A 100 -15.01 -5.91 -9.38
C ASP A 100 -15.55 -6.92 -10.41
N ASN A 101 -14.70 -7.32 -11.37
CA ASN A 101 -14.96 -8.40 -12.34
C ASN A 101 -14.15 -9.68 -12.04
N MET A 102 -13.85 -9.97 -10.77
CA MET A 102 -13.15 -11.21 -10.39
C MET A 102 -14.07 -12.43 -10.60
N ILE A 103 -13.63 -13.40 -11.41
CA ILE A 103 -14.47 -14.55 -11.84
C ILE A 103 -14.73 -15.55 -10.68
N TYR A 104 -13.89 -15.51 -9.64
CA TYR A 104 -13.89 -16.47 -8.52
C TYR A 104 -14.11 -15.77 -7.18
N ASN A 105 -14.56 -16.50 -6.15
CA ASN A 105 -14.69 -15.93 -4.82
C ASN A 105 -13.33 -15.92 -4.09
N LYS A 106 -12.88 -14.76 -3.60
CA LYS A 106 -11.63 -14.62 -2.82
C LYS A 106 -11.56 -15.58 -1.62
N GLN A 107 -12.70 -15.95 -1.04
CA GLN A 107 -12.79 -16.92 0.06
C GLN A 107 -12.30 -18.33 -0.30
N GLU A 108 -12.36 -18.75 -1.57
CA GLU A 108 -11.86 -20.06 -2.02
C GLU A 108 -10.33 -20.19 -1.83
N PHE A 109 -9.61 -19.07 -1.78
CA PHE A 109 -8.16 -19.04 -1.59
C PHE A 109 -7.74 -18.89 -0.13
N LEU A 110 -8.69 -18.75 0.81
CA LEU A 110 -8.43 -18.63 2.24
C LEU A 110 -8.57 -19.98 2.97
N PRO A 111 -7.79 -20.21 4.04
CA PRO A 111 -7.87 -21.45 4.82
C PRO A 111 -9.18 -21.54 5.59
N HIS A 112 -9.95 -22.58 5.27
CA HIS A 112 -11.18 -22.94 5.97
C HIS A 112 -10.96 -24.22 6.80
N PRO A 113 -10.97 -24.15 8.14
CA PRO A 113 -10.94 -25.35 8.97
C PRO A 113 -12.29 -26.08 8.89
N PRO A 114 -12.36 -27.37 9.29
CA PRO A 114 -13.63 -28.11 9.35
C PRO A 114 -14.64 -27.45 10.30
N LEU A 115 -15.95 -27.61 10.02
CA LEU A 115 -17.05 -27.02 10.82
C LEU A 115 -17.03 -27.33 12.33
N SER A 116 -16.26 -28.34 12.76
CA SER A 116 -16.06 -28.70 14.17
C SER A 116 -14.93 -27.92 14.87
N VAL A 117 -14.30 -26.97 14.19
CA VAL A 117 -13.16 -26.17 14.67
C VAL A 117 -13.51 -24.70 14.47
N ASP A 118 -13.56 -23.93 15.56
CA ASP A 118 -13.72 -22.49 15.47
C ASP A 118 -12.43 -21.86 14.91
N PRO A 119 -12.49 -21.06 13.83
CA PRO A 119 -11.33 -20.31 13.32
C PRO A 119 -10.70 -19.38 14.37
N THR A 120 -11.49 -18.86 15.31
CA THR A 120 -11.04 -17.89 16.33
C THR A 120 -10.19 -18.51 17.43
N ASP A 121 -10.25 -19.83 17.63
CA ASP A 121 -9.36 -20.59 18.52
C ASP A 121 -7.92 -20.73 17.96
N MET A 122 -7.68 -20.30 16.70
CA MET A 122 -6.40 -20.45 16.01
C MET A 122 -5.68 -19.10 15.88
N PHE A 123 -4.40 -19.04 16.27
CA PHE A 123 -3.61 -17.82 16.09
C PHE A 123 -3.37 -17.46 14.61
N ILE A 124 -3.15 -18.46 13.76
CA ILE A 124 -2.82 -18.28 12.35
C ILE A 124 -3.09 -19.57 11.57
N MET A 125 -3.50 -19.42 10.31
CA MET A 125 -3.76 -20.49 9.37
C MET A 125 -3.27 -20.08 7.97
N PHE A 126 -2.77 -21.06 7.22
CA PHE A 126 -2.29 -20.86 5.85
C PHE A 126 -3.01 -21.79 4.88
N GLN A 127 -3.22 -21.31 3.66
CA GLN A 127 -3.52 -22.12 2.47
C GLN A 127 -2.56 -21.73 1.36
N VAL A 128 -1.97 -22.71 0.69
CA VAL A 128 -1.17 -22.49 -0.53
C VAL A 128 -1.88 -23.15 -1.70
N THR A 129 -2.39 -22.34 -2.62
CA THR A 129 -3.09 -22.80 -3.83
C THR A 129 -2.19 -22.66 -5.06
N GLU A 130 -1.79 -23.77 -5.68
CA GLU A 130 -0.97 -23.82 -6.90
C GLU A 130 -1.83 -23.81 -8.18
N PHE A 131 -1.42 -23.07 -9.21
CA PHE A 131 -2.18 -22.89 -10.46
C PHE A 131 -1.46 -23.54 -11.65
N LYS A 132 -2.19 -23.85 -12.73
CA LYS A 132 -1.63 -24.47 -13.96
C LYS A 132 -0.50 -23.68 -14.62
N CYS A 133 -0.46 -22.36 -14.43
CA CYS A 133 0.61 -21.50 -14.95
C CYS A 133 1.89 -21.52 -14.11
N GLY A 134 1.96 -22.33 -13.03
CA GLY A 134 3.08 -22.37 -12.08
C GLY A 134 3.04 -21.26 -11.03
N GLY A 135 2.11 -20.30 -11.14
CA GLY A 135 1.83 -19.30 -10.11
C GLY A 135 1.09 -19.90 -8.91
N PHE A 136 1.10 -19.19 -7.79
CA PHE A 136 0.45 -19.64 -6.56
C PHE A 136 -0.10 -18.48 -5.73
N ILE A 137 -1.03 -18.79 -4.83
CA ILE A 137 -1.56 -17.85 -3.84
C ILE A 137 -1.26 -18.40 -2.45
N VAL A 138 -0.77 -17.54 -1.55
CA VAL A 138 -0.74 -17.80 -0.12
C VAL A 138 -1.91 -17.06 0.52
N GLY A 139 -2.94 -17.81 0.89
CA GLY A 139 -4.05 -17.32 1.71
C GLY A 139 -3.71 -17.44 3.18
N LEU A 140 -4.02 -16.40 3.93
CA LEU A 140 -3.67 -16.25 5.34
C LEU A 140 -4.91 -15.80 6.12
N ARG A 141 -5.19 -16.46 7.24
CA ARG A 141 -6.20 -16.07 8.23
C ARG A 141 -5.54 -16.05 9.60
N PHE A 142 -5.48 -14.92 10.30
CA PHE A 142 -4.80 -14.79 11.58
C PHE A 142 -5.59 -14.00 12.63
N SER A 143 -5.44 -14.37 13.90
CA SER A 143 -6.08 -13.67 15.02
C SER A 143 -5.34 -12.37 15.32
N HIS A 144 -6.07 -11.26 15.34
CA HIS A 144 -5.51 -9.96 15.68
C HIS A 144 -5.00 -9.89 17.13
N VAL A 145 -5.35 -10.85 18.00
CA VAL A 145 -4.76 -10.97 19.36
C VAL A 145 -3.30 -11.40 19.31
N MET A 146 -2.91 -12.27 18.36
CA MET A 146 -1.52 -12.73 18.25
C MET A 146 -0.65 -11.72 17.50
N PHE A 147 -1.14 -11.13 16.42
CA PHE A 147 -0.36 -10.24 15.56
C PHE A 147 -1.13 -8.97 15.21
N ASP A 148 -0.41 -7.85 15.09
CA ASP A 148 -0.82 -6.77 14.19
C ASP A 148 -0.21 -6.98 12.79
N GLY A 149 -0.55 -6.10 11.85
CA GLY A 149 -0.08 -6.19 10.46
C GLY A 149 1.45 -6.21 10.30
N VAL A 150 2.20 -5.48 11.14
CA VAL A 150 3.67 -5.49 11.09
C VAL A 150 4.21 -6.81 11.64
N GLY A 151 3.64 -7.30 12.74
CA GLY A 151 4.05 -8.55 13.38
C GLY A 151 3.83 -9.78 12.51
N VAL A 152 2.69 -9.87 11.82
CA VAL A 152 2.42 -11.00 10.91
C VAL A 152 3.29 -10.94 9.65
N ALA A 153 3.55 -9.74 9.12
CA ALA A 153 4.46 -9.56 8.00
C ALA A 153 5.90 -9.93 8.37
N GLN A 154 6.39 -9.56 9.57
CA GLN A 154 7.68 -10.02 10.08
C GLN A 154 7.75 -11.55 10.14
N PHE A 155 6.69 -12.22 10.61
CA PHE A 155 6.61 -13.68 10.62
C PHE A 155 6.62 -14.31 9.22
N MET A 156 5.90 -13.73 8.26
CA MET A 156 5.93 -14.20 6.86
C MET A 156 7.29 -13.98 6.20
N LYS A 157 7.96 -12.86 6.44
CA LYS A 157 9.34 -12.61 5.98
C LYS A 157 10.31 -13.64 6.55
N ALA A 158 10.20 -13.97 7.83
CA ALA A 158 11.00 -15.04 8.46
C ALA A 158 10.78 -16.41 7.81
N ILE A 159 9.55 -16.75 7.41
CA ILE A 159 9.27 -17.95 6.61
C ILE A 159 9.94 -17.85 5.22
N GLY A 160 9.86 -16.70 4.56
CA GLY A 160 10.51 -16.43 3.27
C GLY A 160 12.03 -16.55 3.29
N GLU A 161 12.69 -15.92 4.26
CA GLU A 161 14.12 -16.05 4.53
C GLU A 161 14.52 -17.53 4.69
N ILE A 162 13.82 -18.28 5.52
CA ILE A 162 14.13 -19.70 5.76
C ILE A 162 13.83 -20.57 4.53
N ALA A 163 12.82 -20.23 3.72
CA ALA A 163 12.55 -20.87 2.43
C ALA A 163 13.71 -20.66 1.44
N ARG A 164 14.31 -19.46 1.45
CA ARG A 164 15.52 -19.10 0.68
C ARG A 164 16.83 -19.68 1.26
N GLY A 165 16.75 -20.51 2.29
CA GLY A 165 17.90 -21.24 2.85
C GLY A 165 18.61 -20.53 4.01
N TYR A 166 18.07 -19.43 4.54
CA TYR A 166 18.59 -18.83 5.77
C TYR A 166 18.43 -19.82 6.93
N LYS A 167 19.42 -19.86 7.82
CA LYS A 167 19.43 -20.80 8.97
C LYS A 167 18.42 -20.39 10.04
N GLU A 168 18.29 -19.09 10.24
CA GLU A 168 17.43 -18.41 11.23
C GLU A 168 16.92 -17.10 10.61
N PRO A 169 15.84 -16.50 11.14
CA PRO A 169 15.34 -15.20 10.66
C PRO A 169 16.38 -14.08 10.83
N ILE A 170 16.38 -13.11 9.92
CA ILE A 170 17.27 -11.93 10.00
C ILE A 170 16.94 -11.08 11.23
N ILE A 171 15.64 -10.88 11.49
CA ILE A 171 15.13 -10.21 12.69
C ILE A 171 14.64 -11.30 13.65
N HIS A 172 15.34 -11.49 14.77
CA HIS A 172 14.94 -12.48 15.77
C HIS A 172 13.60 -12.09 16.43
N PRO A 173 12.61 -12.99 16.54
CA PRO A 173 11.34 -12.69 17.18
C PRO A 173 11.49 -12.50 18.68
N LEU A 174 10.85 -11.46 19.22
CA LEU A 174 10.89 -11.14 20.64
C LEU A 174 9.49 -11.11 21.26
N TRP A 175 9.32 -11.91 22.32
CA TRP A 175 8.13 -11.89 23.18
C TRP A 175 8.34 -10.91 24.33
N PHE A 176 7.98 -9.64 24.11
CA PHE A 176 8.14 -8.53 25.08
C PHE A 176 6.79 -7.95 25.54
N ARG A 177 5.71 -8.76 25.47
CA ARG A 177 4.33 -8.33 25.79
C ARG A 177 4.11 -7.99 27.27
N ASP A 178 4.95 -8.54 28.13
CA ASP A 178 5.06 -8.27 29.56
C ASP A 178 5.70 -6.91 29.88
N GLN A 179 6.56 -6.41 28.99
CA GLN A 179 7.21 -5.09 29.13
C GLN A 179 6.28 -3.93 28.72
N ILE A 180 5.22 -4.22 27.95
CA ILE A 180 4.18 -3.25 27.58
C ILE A 180 3.25 -3.06 28.80
N ILE A 181 3.73 -2.29 29.75
CA ILE A 181 3.04 -1.96 30.99
C ILE A 181 2.14 -0.74 30.77
N GLY A 182 0.91 -0.88 31.24
CA GLY A 182 -0.14 0.14 31.23
C GLY A 182 -1.44 -0.58 31.52
N LYS A 183 -2.25 -0.09 32.46
CA LYS A 183 -3.62 -0.60 32.65
C LYS A 183 -4.56 0.39 31.98
N PRO A 184 -4.81 0.28 30.66
CA PRO A 184 -5.99 0.91 30.11
C PRO A 184 -7.19 0.37 30.89
N ASN A 185 -7.92 1.25 31.58
CA ASN A 185 -9.19 0.87 32.22
C ASN A 185 -10.23 0.71 31.09
N ILE A 186 -10.15 -0.42 30.38
CA ILE A 186 -11.03 -0.77 29.25
C ILE A 186 -12.41 -1.17 29.79
N THR A 187 -13.12 -0.23 30.39
CA THR A 187 -14.56 -0.35 30.62
C THR A 187 -15.24 -0.04 29.29
N LEU A 188 -15.40 -1.05 28.43
CA LEU A 188 -16.10 -0.93 27.15
C LEU A 188 -17.39 -1.72 27.17
N ASN A 189 -18.51 -0.99 27.27
CA ASN A 189 -19.80 -1.50 26.83
C ASN A 189 -19.81 -1.48 25.29
N PHE A 190 -19.36 -2.57 24.67
CA PHE A 190 -19.68 -2.82 23.26
C PHE A 190 -21.09 -3.43 23.17
N PRO A 191 -22.13 -2.67 22.76
CA PRO A 191 -23.14 -3.32 21.94
C PRO A 191 -22.40 -3.86 20.71
N LEU A 192 -22.57 -5.16 20.42
CA LEU A 192 -22.16 -5.70 19.12
C LEU A 192 -22.79 -4.79 18.05
N PRO A 193 -22.00 -4.24 17.10
CA PRO A 193 -22.57 -3.36 16.11
C PRO A 193 -23.69 -4.10 15.37
N SER A 194 -24.88 -3.54 15.41
CA SER A 194 -25.99 -4.01 14.57
C SER A 194 -25.50 -4.06 13.14
N LYS A 195 -25.58 -5.23 12.49
CA LYS A 195 -25.15 -5.41 11.10
C LYS A 195 -25.66 -4.21 10.27
N PRO A 196 -24.79 -3.54 9.48
CA PRO A 196 -25.25 -2.45 8.65
C PRO A 196 -26.40 -2.95 7.76
N THR A 197 -27.55 -2.28 7.83
CA THR A 197 -28.79 -2.71 7.16
C THR A 197 -28.71 -2.65 5.63
N THR A 198 -27.62 -2.11 5.10
CA THR A 198 -27.26 -2.03 3.68
C THR A 198 -25.77 -2.33 3.56
N PRO A 199 -25.33 -3.20 2.64
CA PRO A 199 -23.91 -3.43 2.40
C PRO A 199 -23.24 -2.16 1.88
N LEU A 200 -21.92 -2.07 2.07
CA LEU A 200 -21.09 -1.02 1.50
C LEU A 200 -20.42 -1.56 0.23
N GLU A 201 -20.40 -0.74 -0.82
CA GLU A 201 -19.75 -1.08 -2.07
C GLU A 201 -18.24 -0.98 -1.91
N THR A 202 -17.56 -2.05 -2.32
CA THR A 202 -16.10 -2.14 -2.31
C THR A 202 -15.59 -1.70 -3.67
N TYR A 203 -14.60 -0.82 -3.69
CA TYR A 203 -14.00 -0.32 -4.93
C TYR A 203 -12.50 -0.07 -4.77
N THR A 204 -11.76 -0.16 -5.87
CA THR A 204 -10.30 0.07 -5.92
C THR A 204 -9.98 1.30 -6.78
N ILE A 205 -9.27 2.27 -6.20
CA ILE A 205 -8.85 3.50 -6.87
C ILE A 205 -7.33 3.60 -6.88
N ASP A 206 -6.72 3.66 -8.07
CA ASP A 206 -5.27 3.81 -8.19
C ASP A 206 -4.85 5.29 -8.32
N PHE A 207 -4.13 5.78 -7.32
CA PHE A 207 -3.53 7.11 -7.32
C PHE A 207 -2.13 7.05 -7.91
N SER A 208 -1.96 7.58 -9.12
CA SER A 208 -0.64 7.78 -9.72
C SER A 208 0.23 8.71 -8.85
N LEU A 209 1.55 8.61 -8.98
CA LEU A 209 2.48 9.54 -8.33
C LEU A 209 2.19 11.01 -8.70
N ASP A 210 1.69 11.28 -9.90
CA ASP A 210 1.37 12.65 -10.34
C ASP A 210 0.08 13.17 -9.70
N ASN A 211 -0.93 12.32 -9.50
CA ASN A 211 -2.12 12.68 -8.71
C ASN A 211 -1.73 13.01 -7.25
N ILE A 212 -0.81 12.23 -6.67
CA ILE A 212 -0.28 12.48 -5.31
C ILE A 212 0.54 13.78 -5.27
N LYS A 213 1.38 14.06 -6.28
CA LYS A 213 2.13 15.32 -6.39
C LYS A 213 1.19 16.52 -6.51
N LYS A 214 0.16 16.45 -7.36
CA LYS A 214 -0.85 17.53 -7.50
C LYS A 214 -1.45 17.93 -6.15
N LEU A 215 -1.92 16.94 -5.37
CA LEU A 215 -2.50 17.21 -4.04
C LEU A 215 -1.50 17.81 -3.05
N LYS A 216 -0.22 17.38 -3.09
CA LYS A 216 0.84 17.95 -2.24
C LYS A 216 1.25 19.35 -2.66
N ASN A 217 1.30 19.63 -3.96
CA ASN A 217 1.58 20.96 -4.48
C ASN A 217 0.47 21.93 -4.07
N LYS A 218 -0.80 21.55 -4.26
CA LYS A 218 -1.96 22.32 -3.80
C LYS A 218 -1.88 22.66 -2.31
N PHE A 219 -1.53 21.69 -1.46
CA PHE A 219 -1.28 21.95 -0.03
C PHE A 219 -0.13 22.96 0.18
N SER A 220 0.99 22.79 -0.52
CA SER A 220 2.16 23.65 -0.38
C SER A 220 1.95 25.08 -0.91
N GLU A 221 1.10 25.25 -1.92
CA GLU A 221 0.70 26.54 -2.49
C GLU A 221 -0.23 27.30 -1.54
N GLN A 222 -1.20 26.59 -0.91
CA GLN A 222 -2.15 27.19 0.04
C GLN A 222 -1.52 27.54 1.40
N THR A 223 -0.53 26.77 1.87
CA THR A 223 0.06 26.93 3.22
C THR A 223 1.48 27.50 3.25
N GLY A 224 2.18 27.51 2.12
CA GLY A 224 3.63 27.75 2.07
C GLY A 224 4.48 26.60 2.67
N SER A 225 3.87 25.49 3.11
CA SER A 225 4.54 24.37 3.76
C SER A 225 4.73 23.19 2.81
N SER A 226 6.00 22.83 2.55
CA SER A 226 6.35 21.62 1.78
C SER A 226 6.25 20.31 2.59
N LYS A 227 5.93 20.38 3.89
CA LYS A 227 5.84 19.20 4.77
C LYS A 227 4.43 18.59 4.69
N CYS A 228 4.22 17.68 3.73
CA CYS A 228 2.98 16.91 3.62
C CYS A 228 3.21 15.47 3.16
N SER A 229 2.69 14.49 3.91
CA SER A 229 2.84 13.07 3.56
C SER A 229 1.78 12.58 2.57
N THR A 230 2.06 11.48 1.86
CA THR A 230 1.09 10.87 0.92
C THR A 230 -0.18 10.42 1.64
N PHE A 231 -0.03 9.88 2.85
CA PHE A 231 -1.15 9.51 3.72
C PHE A 231 -2.05 10.71 4.02
N GLU A 232 -1.48 11.85 4.42
CA GLU A 232 -2.24 13.05 4.76
C GLU A 232 -3.12 13.54 3.60
N VAL A 233 -2.56 13.70 2.40
CA VAL A 233 -3.35 14.20 1.25
C VAL A 233 -4.41 13.20 0.77
N LEU A 234 -4.09 11.90 0.74
CA LEU A 234 -5.05 10.89 0.25
C LEU A 234 -6.18 10.67 1.26
N VAL A 235 -5.89 10.68 2.56
CA VAL A 235 -6.93 10.54 3.61
C VAL A 235 -7.77 11.81 3.71
N ALA A 236 -7.18 13.01 3.56
CA ALA A 236 -7.95 14.25 3.47
C ALA A 236 -8.92 14.23 2.29
N LYS A 237 -8.44 13.82 1.09
CA LYS A 237 -9.30 13.69 -0.10
C LYS A 237 -10.39 12.65 0.12
N LEU A 238 -10.05 11.44 0.58
CA LEU A 238 -11.01 10.37 0.87
C LEU A 238 -12.11 10.83 1.83
N TRP A 239 -11.74 11.45 2.96
CA TRP A 239 -12.70 11.86 4.00
C TRP A 239 -13.67 12.93 3.48
N ARG A 240 -13.15 13.95 2.78
CA ARG A 240 -13.93 15.00 2.14
C ARG A 240 -14.84 14.46 1.03
N SER A 241 -14.28 13.72 0.07
CA SER A 241 -15.01 13.18 -1.08
C SER A 241 -16.15 12.27 -0.62
N ARG A 242 -15.92 11.46 0.42
CA ARG A 242 -16.94 10.64 1.06
C ARG A 242 -18.08 11.48 1.66
N LEU A 243 -17.77 12.46 2.50
CA LEU A 243 -18.79 13.28 3.18
C LEU A 243 -19.64 14.09 2.19
N ARG A 244 -19.03 14.60 1.10
CA ARG A 244 -19.75 15.21 -0.03
C ARG A 244 -20.68 14.20 -0.71
N ALA A 245 -20.19 13.01 -1.05
CA ALA A 245 -20.97 12.01 -1.77
C ALA A 245 -22.18 11.49 -0.98
N ILE A 246 -22.03 11.28 0.33
CA ILE A 246 -23.15 10.87 1.19
C ILE A 246 -24.08 12.03 1.61
N LYS A 247 -23.78 13.27 1.15
CA LYS A 247 -24.51 14.50 1.51
C LYS A 247 -24.69 14.64 3.02
N ALA A 248 -23.59 14.41 3.76
CA ALA A 248 -23.59 14.44 5.21
C ALA A 248 -24.08 15.81 5.73
N ASP A 249 -24.88 15.78 6.80
CA ASP A 249 -25.33 16.98 7.50
C ASP A 249 -24.11 17.83 7.89
N THR A 250 -24.09 19.11 7.52
CA THR A 250 -22.95 20.00 7.78
C THR A 250 -22.84 20.42 9.24
N ASP A 251 -23.93 20.29 10.01
CA ASP A 251 -24.05 20.81 11.37
C ASP A 251 -23.65 19.77 12.44
N VAL A 252 -23.40 18.52 12.05
CA VAL A 252 -22.92 17.46 12.96
C VAL A 252 -21.39 17.38 13.03
N LEU A 253 -20.89 16.78 14.11
CA LEU A 253 -19.48 16.37 14.22
C LEU A 253 -19.26 15.06 13.45
N VAL A 254 -18.16 14.99 12.71
CA VAL A 254 -17.71 13.81 11.95
C VAL A 254 -16.35 13.35 12.44
N GLN A 255 -16.13 12.04 12.37
CA GLN A 255 -14.93 11.39 12.89
C GLN A 255 -14.14 10.67 11.80
N LEU A 256 -12.82 10.88 11.80
CA LEU A 256 -11.85 10.08 11.06
C LEU A 256 -11.01 9.31 12.08
N ALA A 257 -10.94 7.99 11.95
CA ALA A 257 -10.06 7.12 12.70
C ALA A 257 -8.95 6.57 11.79
N TYR A 258 -7.72 6.47 12.29
CA TYR A 258 -6.65 5.75 11.61
C TYR A 258 -5.70 5.07 12.58
N PHE A 259 -5.12 3.95 12.15
CA PHE A 259 -4.21 3.16 12.99
C PHE A 259 -2.76 3.64 12.82
N VAL A 260 -2.04 3.73 13.93
CA VAL A 260 -0.63 4.14 13.98
C VAL A 260 0.20 3.07 14.68
N ASP A 261 1.33 2.69 14.08
CA ASP A 261 2.33 1.83 14.71
C ASP A 261 3.11 2.60 15.79
N LEU A 262 2.95 2.19 17.04
CA LEU A 262 3.61 2.75 18.20
C LEU A 262 5.02 2.19 18.44
N ARG A 263 5.50 1.18 17.68
CA ARG A 263 6.81 0.53 17.93
C ARG A 263 7.93 1.53 18.16
N LYS A 264 8.02 2.57 17.31
CA LYS A 264 9.03 3.63 17.43
C LYS A 264 8.95 4.41 18.74
N TYR A 265 7.74 4.67 19.24
CA TYR A 265 7.56 5.35 20.54
C TYR A 265 8.02 4.46 21.70
N PHE A 266 7.67 3.16 21.68
CA PHE A 266 8.16 2.20 22.68
C PHE A 266 9.66 1.94 22.60
N MET A 267 10.26 2.01 21.40
CA MET A 267 11.72 1.97 21.23
C MET A 267 12.36 3.23 21.81
N HIS A 268 11.82 4.43 21.53
CA HIS A 268 12.33 5.67 22.12
C HIS A 268 12.18 5.73 23.64
N SER A 269 11.14 5.10 24.22
CA SER A 269 10.99 4.96 25.68
C SER A 269 11.73 3.75 26.28
N THR A 270 12.56 3.05 25.49
CA THR A 270 13.36 1.86 25.90
C THR A 270 12.56 0.63 26.35
N VAL A 271 11.24 0.61 26.13
CA VAL A 271 10.37 -0.54 26.41
C VAL A 271 10.55 -1.67 25.38
N LEU A 272 10.76 -1.31 24.11
CA LEU A 272 11.08 -2.27 23.04
C LEU A 272 12.54 -2.12 22.58
N PRO A 273 13.23 -3.21 22.21
CA PRO A 273 14.62 -3.16 21.73
C PRO A 273 14.79 -2.38 20.42
N GLN A 274 15.94 -1.72 20.26
CA GLN A 274 16.26 -0.94 19.05
C GLN A 274 16.42 -1.81 17.79
N ASP A 275 16.85 -3.06 17.96
CA ASP A 275 17.06 -4.02 16.86
C ASP A 275 15.76 -4.66 16.34
N GLY A 276 14.60 -4.26 16.88
CA GLY A 276 13.27 -4.71 16.44
C GLY A 276 12.84 -6.03 17.10
N GLY A 277 12.23 -6.92 16.31
CA GLY A 277 11.82 -8.27 16.75
C GLY A 277 10.43 -8.39 17.37
N TYR A 278 9.87 -7.31 17.92
CA TYR A 278 8.53 -7.33 18.55
C TYR A 278 7.39 -7.48 17.52
N TYR A 279 6.74 -8.64 17.57
CA TYR A 279 5.70 -9.06 16.61
C TYR A 279 4.27 -9.07 17.19
N GLY A 280 4.06 -8.59 18.42
CA GLY A 280 2.71 -8.43 18.98
C GLY A 280 2.03 -7.14 18.58
N ASN A 281 0.85 -6.87 19.15
CA ASN A 281 0.14 -5.64 18.87
C ASN A 281 0.92 -4.43 19.38
N CYS A 282 1.09 -3.44 18.51
CA CYS A 282 1.67 -2.14 18.81
C CYS A 282 0.85 -1.01 18.16
N ILE A 283 -0.41 -1.25 17.84
CA ILE A 283 -1.25 -0.29 17.12
C ILE A 283 -2.06 0.60 18.07
N TYR A 284 -2.17 1.88 17.69
CA TYR A 284 -3.04 2.87 18.34
C TYR A 284 -4.04 3.43 17.32
N MET A 285 -5.32 3.37 17.64
CA MET A 285 -6.35 4.03 16.84
C MET A 285 -6.40 5.52 17.23
N LYS A 286 -5.90 6.37 16.34
CA LYS A 286 -5.98 7.81 16.49
C LYS A 286 -7.27 8.32 15.87
N GLU A 287 -8.02 9.12 16.62
CA GLU A 287 -9.24 9.78 16.14
C GLU A 287 -9.01 11.29 15.90
N VAL A 288 -9.69 11.79 14.87
CA VAL A 288 -9.82 13.21 14.52
C VAL A 288 -11.30 13.52 14.47
N GLU A 289 -11.73 14.57 15.17
CA GLU A 289 -13.13 15.01 15.22
C GLU A 289 -13.22 16.47 14.77
N ALA A 290 -14.17 16.78 13.89
CA ALA A 290 -14.37 18.11 13.37
C ALA A 290 -15.84 18.32 12.96
N PRO A 291 -16.33 19.58 12.88
CA PRO A 291 -17.61 19.88 12.25
C PRO A 291 -17.61 19.45 10.78
N CYS A 292 -18.67 18.77 10.33
CA CYS A 292 -18.80 18.28 8.96
C CYS A 292 -18.64 19.41 7.93
N GLY A 293 -19.28 20.55 8.17
CA GLY A 293 -19.14 21.75 7.34
C GLY A 293 -17.69 22.22 7.17
N LYS A 294 -16.80 22.02 8.17
CA LYS A 294 -15.37 22.35 8.01
C LYS A 294 -14.66 21.39 7.05
N ILE A 295 -15.01 20.10 7.08
CA ILE A 295 -14.40 19.09 6.18
C ILE A 295 -14.92 19.24 4.75
N VAL A 296 -16.21 19.50 4.59
CA VAL A 296 -16.91 19.58 3.29
C VAL A 296 -16.68 20.92 2.57
N ASN A 297 -16.76 22.04 3.29
CA ASN A 297 -16.74 23.40 2.73
C ASN A 297 -15.42 24.16 2.94
N GLY A 298 -14.53 23.71 3.85
CA GLY A 298 -13.25 24.37 4.12
C GLY A 298 -12.24 24.24 2.97
N SER A 299 -11.09 24.88 3.10
CA SER A 299 -9.95 24.66 2.18
C SER A 299 -9.43 23.21 2.26
N PHE A 300 -8.80 22.71 1.20
CA PHE A 300 -8.17 21.38 1.24
C PHE A 300 -7.02 21.34 2.27
N SER A 301 -6.26 22.43 2.36
CA SER A 301 -5.22 22.63 3.39
C SER A 301 -5.72 22.45 4.81
N GLU A 302 -6.86 23.01 5.20
CA GLU A 302 -7.38 22.89 6.57
C GLU A 302 -7.70 21.43 6.96
N VAL A 303 -8.19 20.61 6.01
CA VAL A 303 -8.46 19.18 6.28
C VAL A 303 -7.16 18.40 6.43
N VAL A 304 -6.15 18.72 5.63
CA VAL A 304 -4.80 18.15 5.78
C VAL A 304 -4.18 18.57 7.12
N GLU A 305 -4.30 19.83 7.52
CA GLU A 305 -3.77 20.36 8.78
C GLU A 305 -4.40 19.69 10.00
N LEU A 306 -5.72 19.43 10.00
CA LEU A 306 -6.39 18.66 11.05
C LEU A 306 -5.76 17.26 11.24
N ILE A 307 -5.44 16.57 10.14
CA ILE A 307 -4.75 15.27 10.19
C ILE A 307 -3.30 15.44 10.69
N GLN A 308 -2.61 16.51 10.30
CA GLN A 308 -1.26 16.78 10.79
C GLN A 308 -1.20 17.11 12.27
N ASP A 309 -2.12 17.92 12.79
CA ASP A 309 -2.23 18.22 14.23
C ASP A 309 -2.56 16.98 15.05
N ALA A 310 -3.46 16.14 14.55
CA ALA A 310 -3.73 14.84 15.15
C ALA A 310 -2.45 13.97 15.24
N LYS A 311 -1.64 13.92 14.17
CA LYS A 311 -0.34 13.22 14.18
C LYS A 311 0.69 13.86 15.11
N ARG A 312 0.75 15.20 15.19
CA ARG A 312 1.63 15.93 16.12
C ARG A 312 1.29 15.62 17.58
N GLY A 313 0.00 15.57 17.92
CA GLY A 313 -0.48 15.29 19.28
C GLY A 313 -0.19 13.89 19.82
N LEU A 314 0.10 12.92 18.94
CA LEU A 314 0.26 11.51 19.30
C LEU A 314 1.34 11.24 20.37
N SER A 315 2.42 12.02 20.38
CA SER A 315 3.48 11.85 21.40
C SER A 315 2.94 12.11 22.82
N ASN A 316 2.09 13.13 22.98
CA ASN A 316 1.50 13.50 24.27
C ASN A 316 0.46 12.46 24.71
N GLU A 317 -0.35 11.97 23.78
CA GLU A 317 -1.32 10.88 24.03
C GLU A 317 -0.62 9.57 24.40
N PHE A 318 0.51 9.25 23.76
CA PHE A 318 1.34 8.10 24.12
C PHE A 318 1.90 8.23 25.54
N HIS A 319 2.42 9.40 25.92
CA HIS A 319 2.89 9.64 27.29
C HIS A 319 1.75 9.52 28.32
N ALA A 320 0.58 10.11 28.05
CA ALA A 320 -0.61 9.96 28.91
C ALA A 320 -1.05 8.48 29.03
N TRP A 321 -0.98 7.72 27.94
CA TRP A 321 -1.27 6.28 27.94
C TRP A 321 -0.28 5.47 28.79
N VAL A 322 1.03 5.70 28.64
CA VAL A 322 2.07 5.05 29.47
C VAL A 322 1.86 5.38 30.95
N ASN A 323 1.46 6.61 31.27
CA ASN A 323 1.20 7.05 32.65
C ASN A 323 -0.12 6.53 33.23
N GLY A 324 -0.94 5.80 32.47
CA GLY A 324 -2.24 5.29 32.93
C GLY A 324 -3.36 6.34 32.99
N GLU A 325 -3.14 7.53 32.41
CA GLU A 325 -4.14 8.60 32.31
C GLU A 325 -5.16 8.37 31.18
N TRP A 326 -5.04 7.23 30.50
CA TRP A 326 -5.86 6.85 29.37
C TRP A 326 -7.34 6.69 29.73
N LYS A 327 -8.19 7.37 28.97
CA LYS A 327 -9.63 7.18 28.96
C LYS A 327 -10.03 6.55 27.64
N THR A 328 -10.70 5.41 27.69
CA THR A 328 -11.41 4.90 26.53
C THR A 328 -12.47 5.91 26.10
N LYS A 329 -12.53 6.22 24.81
CA LYS A 329 -13.73 6.78 24.19
C LYS A 329 -14.62 5.63 23.73
N ASP A 330 -15.94 5.81 23.84
CA ASP A 330 -16.89 4.85 23.27
C ASP A 330 -16.73 4.80 21.76
N MET A 331 -16.38 3.62 21.22
CA MET A 331 -16.32 3.40 19.78
C MET A 331 -17.74 3.24 19.21
N LEU A 332 -18.47 4.34 19.12
CA LEU A 332 -19.70 4.38 18.34
C LEU A 332 -19.36 4.36 16.85
N MET A 333 -19.85 3.35 16.13
CA MET A 333 -19.76 3.28 14.68
C MET A 333 -20.99 3.95 14.07
N SER A 334 -20.81 5.14 13.49
CA SER A 334 -21.85 5.82 12.71
C SER A 334 -21.57 5.70 11.21
N TYR A 335 -22.55 5.97 10.35
CA TYR A 335 -22.34 5.94 8.90
C TYR A 335 -21.44 7.07 8.41
N GLU A 336 -21.26 8.14 9.18
CA GLU A 336 -20.43 9.30 8.86
C GLU A 336 -18.95 9.07 9.24
N LYS A 337 -18.69 8.17 10.21
CA LYS A 337 -17.35 7.80 10.66
C LYS A 337 -16.59 7.05 9.57
N LEU A 338 -15.33 7.43 9.36
CA LEU A 338 -14.41 6.77 8.42
C LEU A 338 -13.22 6.19 9.19
N ALA A 339 -12.88 4.91 8.99
CA ALA A 339 -11.66 4.30 9.54
C ALA A 339 -10.68 3.88 8.44
N VAL A 340 -9.38 4.09 8.69
CA VAL A 340 -8.31 4.04 7.68
C VAL A 340 -7.15 3.17 8.17
N ASN A 341 -6.77 2.13 7.40
CA ASN A 341 -5.55 1.35 7.61
C ASN A 341 -4.51 1.64 6.50
N ASP A 342 -3.29 1.98 6.88
CA ASP A 342 -2.15 2.09 5.95
C ASP A 342 -1.39 0.77 5.89
N TRP A 343 -1.49 0.04 4.77
CA TRP A 343 -0.81 -1.23 4.56
C TRP A 343 0.54 -1.07 3.83
N THR A 344 0.86 0.11 3.27
CA THR A 344 2.07 0.40 2.47
C THR A 344 3.40 0.16 3.17
N LYS A 345 3.38 0.00 4.50
CA LYS A 345 4.58 -0.13 5.34
C LYS A 345 4.52 -1.31 6.30
N LEU A 346 3.51 -2.18 6.19
CA LEU A 346 3.44 -3.39 6.98
C LEU A 346 4.48 -4.42 6.50
N GLY A 347 4.78 -4.41 5.20
CA GLY A 347 5.82 -5.25 4.60
C GLY A 347 5.32 -6.60 4.08
N PHE A 348 4.01 -6.75 3.86
CA PHE A 348 3.45 -7.88 3.08
C PHE A 348 4.01 -7.93 1.65
N GLU A 349 4.30 -6.75 1.09
CA GLU A 349 4.84 -6.56 -0.26
C GLU A 349 6.30 -7.06 -0.38
N ASP A 350 7.08 -7.13 0.72
CA ASP A 350 8.48 -7.58 0.72
C ASP A 350 8.65 -9.08 1.10
N VAL A 351 7.59 -9.88 1.07
CA VAL A 351 7.65 -11.33 1.40
C VAL A 351 8.14 -12.12 0.19
N ASP A 352 9.36 -12.68 0.26
CA ASP A 352 9.95 -13.51 -0.80
C ASP A 352 10.28 -14.92 -0.29
N TYR A 353 9.62 -15.93 -0.88
CA TYR A 353 9.82 -17.35 -0.59
C TYR A 353 10.93 -18.02 -1.45
N GLY A 354 11.61 -17.27 -2.32
CA GLY A 354 12.63 -17.74 -3.26
C GLY A 354 12.28 -17.57 -4.73
N TRP A 355 11.17 -16.87 -5.03
CA TRP A 355 10.68 -16.59 -6.39
C TRP A 355 10.33 -15.11 -6.61
N GLY A 356 10.82 -14.25 -5.71
CA GLY A 356 10.51 -12.83 -5.67
C GLY A 356 9.28 -12.50 -4.84
N GLU A 357 9.05 -11.20 -4.75
CA GLU A 357 7.93 -10.55 -4.05
C GLU A 357 6.56 -10.92 -4.68
N PRO A 358 5.46 -10.85 -3.91
CA PRO A 358 4.12 -11.02 -4.46
C PRO A 358 3.83 -10.01 -5.57
N GLN A 359 3.08 -10.45 -6.58
CA GLN A 359 2.49 -9.59 -7.60
C GLN A 359 1.45 -8.64 -7.00
N SER A 360 0.69 -9.12 -6.03
CA SER A 360 -0.34 -8.32 -5.36
C SER A 360 -0.61 -8.87 -3.96
N VAL A 361 -0.75 -7.95 -3.01
CA VAL A 361 -1.31 -8.22 -1.68
C VAL A 361 -2.77 -7.77 -1.71
N ILE A 362 -3.68 -8.64 -1.27
CA ILE A 362 -5.13 -8.39 -1.22
C ILE A 362 -5.58 -8.61 0.22
N SER A 363 -6.23 -7.61 0.81
CA SER A 363 -6.97 -7.78 2.06
C SER A 363 -8.35 -8.33 1.75
N VAL A 364 -8.80 -9.37 2.45
CA VAL A 364 -10.13 -9.96 2.25
C VAL A 364 -11.02 -9.60 3.43
N GLY A 365 -11.53 -8.37 3.43
CA GLY A 365 -12.55 -7.98 4.40
C GLY A 365 -13.87 -8.71 4.13
N GLU A 366 -14.57 -9.13 5.18
CA GLU A 366 -16.02 -9.33 5.08
C GLU A 366 -16.70 -7.99 4.76
N LYS A 367 -17.86 -8.03 4.10
CA LYS A 367 -18.62 -6.83 3.67
C LYS A 367 -19.23 -6.00 4.83
N GLU A 368 -18.77 -6.22 6.06
CA GLU A 368 -19.37 -5.73 7.30
C GLU A 368 -18.37 -4.88 8.11
N GLY A 369 -17.97 -3.72 7.56
CA GLY A 369 -17.23 -2.72 8.33
C GLY A 369 -16.65 -1.56 7.53
N PHE A 370 -16.52 -0.40 8.18
CA PHE A 370 -16.02 0.86 7.61
C PHE A 370 -14.48 0.86 7.49
N TYR A 371 -13.90 -0.07 6.74
CA TYR A 371 -12.45 -0.25 6.64
C TYR A 371 -11.90 0.14 5.26
N TYR A 372 -10.67 0.64 5.28
CA TYR A 372 -9.91 1.07 4.10
C TYR A 372 -8.47 0.54 4.18
N PHE A 373 -7.85 0.23 3.03
CA PHE A 373 -6.49 -0.29 2.90
C PHE A 373 -5.66 0.47 1.85
N VAL A 374 -4.50 1.01 2.25
CA VAL A 374 -3.48 1.63 1.36
C VAL A 374 -2.40 0.60 0.93
N ASN A 375 -2.14 0.36 -0.35
CA ASN A 375 -1.01 -0.47 -0.84
C ASN A 375 -0.04 0.30 -1.77
N SER A 376 1.18 -0.20 -1.97
CA SER A 376 2.24 0.47 -2.74
C SER A 376 2.94 -0.43 -3.78
N VAL A 377 3.60 0.17 -4.78
CA VAL A 377 4.39 -0.59 -5.79
C VAL A 377 5.61 0.23 -6.23
N LEU A 378 6.82 -0.06 -5.71
CA LEU A 378 8.07 0.60 -6.12
C LEU A 378 9.31 -0.30 -5.98
N GLN A 379 10.22 -0.28 -6.96
CA GLN A 379 11.58 -0.84 -6.91
C GLN A 379 12.66 0.24 -7.14
N LYS A 380 13.93 -0.05 -6.84
CA LYS A 380 15.10 0.84 -7.00
C LYS A 380 16.37 0.04 -7.31
N GLU A 381 17.22 0.55 -8.22
CA GLU A 381 18.69 0.47 -8.17
C GLU A 381 19.32 1.50 -9.15
N GLY A 382 20.64 1.77 -9.08
CA GLY A 382 21.23 3.05 -9.54
C GLY A 382 22.24 3.02 -10.70
N PHE A 383 22.16 4.02 -11.58
CA PHE A 383 23.09 4.34 -12.68
C PHE A 383 23.30 5.86 -12.83
N TYR A 384 24.15 6.33 -13.76
CA TYR A 384 24.40 7.76 -14.02
C TYR A 384 23.09 8.53 -14.28
N TYR A 385 22.87 9.62 -13.54
CA TYR A 385 21.60 10.35 -13.53
C TYR A 385 21.82 11.83 -13.85
N GLY A 386 21.73 12.19 -15.13
CA GLY A 386 21.89 13.56 -15.61
C GLY A 386 21.49 13.71 -17.08
N ASN A 387 20.97 14.87 -17.47
CA ASN A 387 20.52 15.13 -18.82
C ASN A 387 21.70 15.25 -19.80
N CYS A 388 21.63 14.57 -20.95
CA CYS A 388 22.59 14.67 -22.04
C CYS A 388 21.86 14.98 -23.35
N VAL A 389 21.55 16.26 -23.56
CA VAL A 389 20.75 16.75 -24.70
C VAL A 389 21.50 17.88 -25.41
N TYR A 390 21.58 17.81 -26.74
CA TYR A 390 22.10 18.89 -27.59
C TYR A 390 21.09 19.18 -28.71
N MET A 391 20.86 20.46 -29.01
CA MET A 391 19.84 20.89 -29.97
C MET A 391 20.47 21.36 -31.26
N LYS A 392 20.14 20.71 -32.38
CA LYS A 392 20.56 21.10 -33.73
C LYS A 392 19.42 21.81 -34.45
N VAL A 393 19.69 23.02 -34.96
CA VAL A 393 18.73 23.83 -35.73
C VAL A 393 19.05 23.73 -37.22
N VAL A 394 18.00 23.71 -38.06
CA VAL A 394 18.08 23.76 -39.53
C VAL A 394 17.20 24.90 -40.02
N GLU A 395 17.78 25.85 -40.76
CA GLU A 395 17.11 27.06 -41.24
C GLU A 395 17.02 27.04 -42.78
N ALA A 396 15.83 27.29 -43.34
CA ALA A 396 15.62 27.41 -44.79
C ALA A 396 14.45 28.36 -45.10
N PRO A 397 14.45 29.06 -46.25
CA PRO A 397 13.29 29.85 -46.67
C PRO A 397 12.05 28.99 -46.84
N SER A 398 10.89 29.47 -46.38
CA SER A 398 9.62 28.72 -46.42
C SER A 398 9.25 28.22 -47.83
N TRP A 399 9.48 29.03 -48.86
CA TRP A 399 9.25 28.63 -50.26
C TRP A 399 10.08 27.41 -50.69
N LYS A 400 11.27 27.19 -50.10
CA LYS A 400 12.13 26.04 -50.41
C LYS A 400 11.62 24.76 -49.73
N ILE A 401 10.92 24.87 -48.60
CA ILE A 401 10.26 23.73 -47.93
C ILE A 401 8.90 23.41 -48.56
N VAL A 402 8.14 24.43 -48.98
CA VAL A 402 6.79 24.26 -49.55
C VAL A 402 6.82 23.85 -51.04
N ASN A 403 7.74 24.39 -51.83
CA ASN A 403 7.83 24.11 -53.28
C ASN A 403 9.00 23.20 -53.66
N GLY A 404 9.88 22.84 -52.71
CA GLY A 404 10.98 21.91 -52.95
C GLY A 404 10.50 20.46 -53.02
N SER A 405 11.30 19.61 -53.66
CA SER A 405 11.05 18.17 -53.64
C SER A 405 11.34 17.56 -52.27
N PHE A 406 10.68 16.44 -51.96
CA PHE A 406 10.89 15.72 -50.71
C PHE A 406 12.37 15.35 -50.49
N SER A 407 13.09 14.96 -51.56
CA SER A 407 14.51 14.65 -51.49
C SER A 407 15.37 15.85 -51.06
N GLU A 408 15.10 17.05 -51.59
CA GLU A 408 15.83 18.27 -51.21
C GLU A 408 15.60 18.65 -49.73
N VAL A 409 14.38 18.42 -49.21
CA VAL A 409 14.07 18.63 -47.78
C VAL A 409 14.79 17.59 -46.90
N VAL A 410 14.88 16.34 -47.34
CA VAL A 410 15.62 15.28 -46.63
C VAL A 410 17.14 15.53 -46.65
N GLU A 411 17.71 15.96 -47.77
CA GLU A 411 19.15 16.29 -47.87
C GLU A 411 19.55 17.41 -46.89
N LEU A 412 18.74 18.47 -46.77
CA LEU A 412 18.95 19.54 -45.79
C LEU A 412 19.03 19.01 -44.34
N ILE A 413 18.18 18.05 -43.97
CA ILE A 413 18.19 17.42 -42.64
C ILE A 413 19.43 16.51 -42.46
N GLN A 414 19.85 15.82 -43.53
CA GLN A 414 21.01 14.94 -43.48
C GLN A 414 22.33 15.71 -43.36
N ASP A 415 22.51 16.81 -44.08
CA ASP A 415 23.70 17.66 -43.95
C ASP A 415 23.83 18.26 -42.55
N ALA A 416 22.70 18.73 -41.98
CA ALA A 416 22.68 19.20 -40.60
C ALA A 416 23.09 18.11 -39.58
N LYS A 417 22.68 16.85 -39.80
CA LYS A 417 23.11 15.72 -38.96
C LYS A 417 24.58 15.35 -39.17
N ARG A 418 25.11 15.46 -40.40
CA ARG A 418 26.54 15.20 -40.70
C ARG A 418 27.47 16.16 -39.96
N GLY A 419 27.10 17.43 -39.80
CA GLY A 419 27.91 18.44 -39.10
C GLY A 419 27.95 18.34 -37.57
N LEU A 420 27.02 17.59 -36.96
CA LEU A 420 26.76 17.63 -35.51
C LEU A 420 27.99 17.33 -34.63
N SER A 421 28.85 16.39 -35.04
CA SER A 421 30.01 15.98 -34.24
C SER A 421 31.11 17.04 -34.15
N ALA A 422 31.27 17.88 -35.18
CA ALA A 422 32.24 18.97 -35.18
C ALA A 422 31.76 20.12 -34.28
N GLU A 423 30.51 20.54 -34.48
CA GLU A 423 29.85 21.62 -33.73
C GLU A 423 29.72 21.31 -32.23
N LEU A 424 29.45 20.04 -31.86
CA LEU A 424 29.47 19.61 -30.45
C LEU A 424 30.88 19.70 -29.85
N SER A 425 31.93 19.41 -30.64
CA SER A 425 33.31 19.49 -30.18
C SER A 425 33.74 20.95 -29.94
N GLU A 426 33.37 21.86 -30.85
CA GLU A 426 33.58 23.31 -30.72
C GLU A 426 32.78 23.92 -29.54
N TRP A 427 31.58 23.40 -29.27
CA TRP A 427 30.78 23.80 -28.11
C TRP A 427 31.40 23.34 -26.79
N VAL A 428 31.88 22.09 -26.71
CA VAL A 428 32.60 21.59 -25.52
C VAL A 428 33.92 22.32 -25.28
N ALA A 429 34.60 22.78 -26.34
CA ALA A 429 35.78 23.65 -26.24
C ALA A 429 35.48 25.07 -25.75
N GLY A 430 34.20 25.47 -25.67
CA GLY A 430 33.77 26.83 -25.28
C GLY A 430 33.90 27.87 -26.39
N GLU A 431 34.16 27.45 -27.63
CA GLU A 431 34.43 28.33 -28.77
C GLU A 431 33.13 28.76 -29.48
N CYS A 432 32.06 27.95 -29.36
CA CYS A 432 30.76 28.24 -29.96
C CYS A 432 29.89 29.17 -29.07
N ARG A 433 29.60 30.38 -29.54
CA ARG A 433 28.54 31.23 -28.95
C ARG A 433 27.18 30.64 -29.28
N THR A 434 26.32 30.47 -28.27
CA THR A 434 24.91 30.10 -28.48
C THR A 434 24.20 31.17 -29.30
N LYS A 435 23.72 30.83 -30.51
CA LYS A 435 22.74 31.64 -31.24
C LYS A 435 21.52 31.86 -30.34
N GLU A 436 21.02 33.10 -30.27
CA GLU A 436 19.71 33.37 -29.65
C GLU A 436 18.62 32.67 -30.46
N MET A 437 17.86 31.79 -29.80
CA MET A 437 16.91 30.90 -30.47
C MET A 437 15.48 31.35 -30.18
N PHE A 438 14.83 31.96 -31.16
CA PHE A 438 13.46 32.43 -31.04
C PHE A 438 12.47 31.29 -31.28
N MET A 439 11.94 30.73 -30.19
CA MET A 439 10.90 29.70 -30.21
C MET A 439 9.55 30.35 -30.60
N ASN A 440 9.08 30.07 -31.83
CA ASN A 440 7.84 30.64 -32.38
C ASN A 440 7.03 29.58 -33.14
N TYR A 441 5.80 29.93 -33.57
CA TYR A 441 4.87 28.99 -34.22
C TYR A 441 5.35 28.42 -35.57
N GLU A 442 6.32 29.07 -36.23
CA GLU A 442 6.88 28.61 -37.51
C GLU A 442 7.96 27.51 -37.32
N MET A 443 8.40 27.29 -36.09
CA MET A 443 9.38 26.26 -35.74
C MET A 443 8.72 24.91 -35.41
N LEU A 444 9.06 23.85 -36.16
CA LEU A 444 8.70 22.48 -35.80
C LEU A 444 9.85 21.80 -35.04
N MET A 445 9.63 21.50 -33.76
CA MET A 445 10.54 20.67 -32.97
C MET A 445 10.20 19.19 -33.16
N VAL A 446 11.21 18.35 -33.42
CA VAL A 446 11.05 16.90 -33.57
C VAL A 446 11.98 16.17 -32.61
N ASN A 447 11.42 15.34 -31.71
CA ASN A 447 12.21 14.44 -30.86
C ASN A 447 11.91 12.98 -31.22
N ASP A 448 12.97 12.22 -31.48
CA ASP A 448 12.92 10.79 -31.72
C ASP A 448 13.17 10.04 -30.40
N TRP A 449 12.12 9.42 -29.82
CA TRP A 449 12.24 8.65 -28.58
C TRP A 449 12.30 7.13 -28.84
N THR A 450 12.20 6.68 -30.10
CA THR A 450 12.11 5.24 -30.44
C THR A 450 13.40 4.46 -30.16
N LYS A 451 14.48 5.15 -29.76
CA LYS A 451 15.79 4.56 -29.42
C LYS A 451 16.20 4.82 -27.97
N LEU A 452 15.29 5.33 -27.13
CA LEU A 452 15.54 5.57 -25.71
C LEU A 452 15.25 4.33 -24.83
N GLY A 453 14.82 3.22 -25.43
CA GLY A 453 14.62 1.94 -24.76
C GLY A 453 13.38 1.87 -23.85
N PHE A 454 12.51 2.89 -23.86
CA PHE A 454 11.33 2.94 -22.98
C PHE A 454 10.37 1.75 -23.18
N SER A 455 10.20 1.26 -24.41
CA SER A 455 9.44 0.04 -24.71
C SER A 455 10.22 -1.27 -24.53
N ASP A 456 11.52 -1.22 -24.21
CA ASP A 456 12.35 -2.40 -23.93
C ASP A 456 12.55 -2.64 -22.41
N VAL A 457 11.91 -1.83 -21.55
CA VAL A 457 12.04 -1.90 -20.08
C VAL A 457 11.28 -3.12 -19.51
N ASP A 458 11.89 -4.29 -19.57
CA ASP A 458 11.33 -5.53 -19.01
C ASP A 458 11.93 -5.87 -17.64
N PHE A 459 11.14 -5.73 -16.58
CA PHE A 459 11.48 -6.15 -15.21
C PHE A 459 11.19 -7.65 -14.94
N GLY A 460 11.20 -8.49 -15.98
CA GLY A 460 10.80 -9.92 -15.95
C GLY A 460 9.30 -10.16 -16.11
N TRP A 461 8.58 -9.19 -16.66
CA TRP A 461 7.12 -9.09 -16.70
C TRP A 461 6.58 -8.85 -18.13
N GLY A 462 7.46 -8.75 -19.13
CA GLY A 462 7.17 -8.29 -20.47
C GLY A 462 7.38 -6.78 -20.60
N ALA A 463 7.63 -6.32 -21.83
CA ALA A 463 7.74 -4.91 -22.19
C ALA A 463 6.54 -4.09 -21.65
N PRO A 464 6.72 -2.82 -21.27
CA PRO A 464 5.58 -1.92 -21.16
C PRO A 464 5.00 -1.87 -22.56
N LEU A 465 3.69 -2.10 -22.69
CA LEU A 465 3.14 -2.33 -24.02
C LEU A 465 3.32 -1.08 -24.94
N GLY A 466 3.68 0.08 -24.36
CA GLY A 466 4.38 1.19 -24.99
C GLY A 466 4.32 2.52 -24.21
N GLU A 467 4.13 3.66 -24.89
CA GLU A 467 4.37 5.03 -24.35
C GLU A 467 3.24 6.02 -24.67
N ILE A 468 3.00 7.03 -23.81
CA ILE A 468 2.08 8.16 -24.09
C ILE A 468 2.72 9.46 -23.60
N THR A 469 2.78 10.47 -24.46
CA THR A 469 3.36 11.79 -24.14
C THR A 469 2.28 12.81 -23.81
N VAL A 470 2.26 13.35 -22.58
CA VAL A 470 1.35 14.42 -22.19
C VAL A 470 1.94 15.77 -22.59
N LYS A 471 1.27 16.49 -23.51
CA LYS A 471 1.70 17.81 -23.97
C LYS A 471 1.38 18.89 -22.93
N ASN A 472 2.42 19.52 -22.38
CA ASN A 472 2.31 20.81 -21.69
C ASN A 472 2.79 21.96 -22.60
N ALA A 473 2.01 23.04 -22.65
CA ALA A 473 2.33 24.36 -23.24
C ALA A 473 2.71 24.42 -24.75
N PRO A 474 1.78 24.79 -25.65
CA PRO A 474 2.06 24.97 -27.07
C PRO A 474 2.65 26.35 -27.39
N VAL A 475 3.94 26.56 -27.10
CA VAL A 475 4.65 27.77 -27.58
C VAL A 475 5.01 27.64 -29.06
N PHE A 476 5.21 26.40 -29.54
CA PHE A 476 5.56 26.04 -30.92
C PHE A 476 5.14 24.59 -31.22
N PRO A 477 4.95 24.21 -32.50
CA PRO A 477 4.70 22.82 -32.91
C PRO A 477 5.76 21.82 -32.44
N ILE A 478 5.32 20.73 -31.79
CA ILE A 478 6.19 19.62 -31.34
C ILE A 478 5.65 18.28 -31.89
N CYS A 479 6.54 17.52 -32.51
CA CYS A 479 6.38 16.13 -32.94
C CYS A 479 7.27 15.21 -32.07
N LEU A 480 6.69 14.11 -31.58
CA LEU A 480 7.34 13.09 -30.75
C LEU A 480 7.10 11.72 -31.40
N LEU A 481 8.12 10.86 -31.45
CA LEU A 481 8.03 9.50 -32.02
C LEU A 481 8.17 8.45 -30.91
N THR A 482 7.13 7.65 -30.66
CA THR A 482 6.95 6.76 -29.46
C THR A 482 6.16 5.47 -29.79
N THR A 483 5.85 4.65 -28.78
CA THR A 483 4.99 3.41 -28.86
C THR A 483 3.59 3.60 -28.18
N SER A 484 2.86 2.58 -27.64
CA SER A 484 1.53 2.73 -26.93
C SER A 484 1.05 1.59 -25.94
N PRO A 485 0.68 1.82 -24.65
CA PRO A 485 0.59 0.80 -23.55
C PRO A 485 -0.76 0.20 -23.07
N LYS A 486 -0.68 -0.86 -22.20
CA LYS A 486 -1.69 -1.40 -21.23
C LYS A 486 -1.06 -1.89 -19.89
N LEU A 487 -0.29 -1.01 -19.25
CA LEU A 487 0.19 -1.00 -17.85
C LEU A 487 0.29 -2.31 -17.02
N GLY A 488 1.54 -2.69 -16.71
CA GLY A 488 1.92 -3.35 -15.46
C GLY A 488 3.04 -2.55 -14.76
N ARG A 489 3.21 -2.73 -13.44
CA ARG A 489 4.29 -2.19 -12.57
C ARG A 489 4.77 -0.75 -12.87
N GLY A 490 4.18 0.25 -12.20
CA GLY A 490 4.68 1.63 -12.18
C GLY A 490 4.12 2.45 -11.01
N GLY A 491 4.97 3.21 -10.32
CA GLY A 491 4.69 3.83 -9.02
C GLY A 491 3.36 4.56 -8.82
N GLY A 492 2.69 4.23 -7.71
CA GLY A 492 1.45 4.85 -7.25
C GLY A 492 1.06 4.38 -5.84
N VAL A 493 -0.16 4.69 -5.44
CA VAL A 493 -0.83 4.17 -4.25
C VAL A 493 -2.18 3.59 -4.63
N CYS A 494 -2.40 2.34 -4.29
CA CYS A 494 -3.69 1.68 -4.49
C CYS A 494 -4.57 1.92 -3.24
N LEU A 495 -5.78 2.48 -3.45
CA LEU A 495 -6.77 2.76 -2.41
C LEU A 495 -7.93 1.76 -2.54
N ARG A 496 -8.00 0.76 -1.64
CA ARG A 496 -9.16 -0.15 -1.56
C ARG A 496 -10.13 0.29 -0.48
N THR A 497 -11.34 0.67 -0.84
CA THR A 497 -12.34 1.24 0.08
C THR A 497 -13.67 0.52 0.02
N GLY A 498 -14.28 0.27 1.18
CA GLY A 498 -15.67 -0.19 1.34
C GLY A 498 -16.48 0.84 2.12
N CYS A 499 -16.46 2.12 1.71
CA CYS A 499 -16.89 3.22 2.58
C CYS A 499 -18.23 3.87 2.23
N VAL A 500 -18.87 3.54 1.11
CA VAL A 500 -20.15 4.12 0.69
C VAL A 500 -21.15 3.03 0.31
N LYS A 501 -22.45 3.32 0.41
CA LYS A 501 -23.49 2.46 -0.16
C LYS A 501 -23.61 2.67 -1.67
N GLU A 502 -24.26 1.72 -2.35
CA GLU A 502 -24.51 1.74 -3.80
C GLU A 502 -25.08 3.08 -4.29
N GLU A 503 -26.07 3.66 -3.58
CA GLU A 503 -26.71 4.92 -3.99
C GLU A 503 -25.80 6.16 -3.95
N HIS A 504 -24.60 6.04 -3.38
CA HIS A 504 -23.60 7.10 -3.28
C HIS A 504 -22.32 6.83 -4.10
N LEU A 505 -22.21 5.65 -4.74
CA LEU A 505 -20.98 5.20 -5.39
C LEU A 505 -20.56 6.11 -6.55
N GLU A 506 -21.49 6.43 -7.47
CA GLU A 506 -21.20 7.28 -8.63
C GLU A 506 -20.65 8.65 -8.22
N GLU A 507 -21.32 9.34 -7.30
CA GLU A 507 -20.87 10.64 -6.79
C GLU A 507 -19.54 10.53 -6.04
N PHE A 508 -19.33 9.47 -5.26
CA PHE A 508 -18.06 9.22 -4.57
C PHE A 508 -16.90 9.05 -5.56
N LEU A 509 -17.08 8.27 -6.64
CA LEU A 509 -16.07 8.10 -7.68
C LEU A 509 -15.83 9.41 -8.44
N ASN A 510 -16.86 10.20 -8.71
CA ASN A 510 -16.72 11.53 -9.31
C ASN A 510 -15.87 12.46 -8.41
N GLN A 511 -16.17 12.52 -7.11
CA GLN A 511 -15.40 13.32 -6.13
C GLN A 511 -13.96 12.83 -5.93
N MET A 512 -13.70 11.54 -6.09
CA MET A 512 -12.35 10.95 -5.94
C MET A 512 -11.50 11.14 -7.20
N ASN A 513 -12.10 11.06 -8.40
CA ASN A 513 -11.42 11.26 -9.68
C ASN A 513 -11.24 12.73 -10.06
N ASN A 514 -12.04 13.64 -9.49
CA ASN A 514 -11.89 15.08 -9.72
C ASN A 514 -10.82 15.68 -8.81
N PHE A 515 -9.71 16.14 -9.38
CA PHE A 515 -8.60 16.77 -8.65
C PHE A 515 -8.68 18.31 -8.65
N ASP A 516 -9.56 18.88 -9.47
CA ASP A 516 -9.63 20.32 -9.73
C ASP A 516 -10.85 20.98 -9.04
N SER A 517 -11.90 20.22 -8.69
CA SER A 517 -13.11 20.73 -8.01
C SER A 517 -12.93 21.09 -6.54
N ASP A 518 -11.78 20.81 -5.93
CA ASP A 518 -11.51 21.10 -4.52
C ASP A 518 -11.25 22.59 -4.23
N ASP A 519 -11.45 23.48 -5.21
CA ASP A 519 -11.37 24.96 -5.09
C ASP A 519 -12.70 25.69 -5.38
N ALA A 520 -13.81 24.96 -5.58
CA ALA A 520 -15.12 25.56 -5.86
C ALA A 520 -15.89 25.96 -4.58
N CYS A 521 -15.47 27.06 -3.95
CA CYS A 521 -16.28 27.84 -3.01
C CYS A 521 -15.86 29.32 -3.02
#